data_AF-A0AAN6Y8R0-F1
#
_entry.id   AF-A0AAN6Y8R0-F1
#
_cell.length_a   1.000
_cell.length_b   1.000
_cell.length_c   1.000
_cell.angle_alpha   90.00
_cell.angle_beta   90.00
_cell.angle_gamma   90.00
#
_symmetry.space_group_name_H-M   'P 1'
#
loop_
_entity.id
_entity.type
_entity.pdbx_description
1 polymer ?
#
loop_
_entity_poly.entity_id
_entity_poly.type
_entity_poly.pdbx_seq_one_letter_code
_entity_poly.pdbx_strand_id
1 'polypeptide(L)'
;MPLIQVKCDEGRPSCRTCTLRKETCVYLSFTSAIAASPAQSTPSSATRLPPVSCSIPDLSVPPVPVPVQPLPSPETSPIYDSPSSDGADSLALTLLGQQQPASPSRLQLLQEPVYIPLSGDLDEVKLLWAYSCTTYLSFATQIEGVEKMERALRYKVIEYAIVNPFLMDCVLALTSMHMERLGAKDLTPPRSKSIVYRARAFEGYRKAVETADPSTFPALVCCSLLLCAISSQMFLAEDTAARRLYVLNWIVVWRGIGLVLNLTTPKILGESGLMDIFIRPPINLNLSALHIPTNLLFMVTSIKPSDPDFPEIEIYYDTLKFLGSLYKELKENGFTPILDLRIITFYTFVPSRFVDLARAKQPRALVILAYHLALLKLIKTIWWTAGICDPQIRDICEFLGPEWSPLLSVPRAATKLTETEDIAKLLLGNHAWEPPAMSFEDMIAKTEEQRAMWSGLWVNNEGRAQEFFPDRIESA
;
A
#
# COMPACT_ATOMS: atom_id res chain seq x y z
N MET A 1 -8.36 -17.47 24.25
CA MET A 1 -7.89 -17.55 22.85
C MET A 1 -7.83 -19.03 22.46
N PRO A 2 -8.46 -19.46 21.36
CA PRO A 2 -8.32 -20.83 20.88
C PRO A 2 -6.94 -21.02 20.23
N LEU A 3 -6.24 -22.10 20.58
CA LEU A 3 -4.97 -22.47 19.95
C LEU A 3 -5.26 -23.15 18.61
N ILE A 4 -4.92 -22.50 17.51
CA ILE A 4 -4.99 -23.08 16.17
C ILE A 4 -3.86 -24.11 16.05
N GLN A 5 -4.20 -25.40 15.99
CA GLN A 5 -3.25 -26.45 15.63
C GLN A 5 -2.95 -26.37 14.14
N VAL A 6 -1.77 -25.83 13.80
CA VAL A 6 -1.25 -25.82 12.43
C VAL A 6 -0.58 -27.18 12.17
N LYS A 7 -0.95 -27.86 11.06
CA LYS A 7 -0.30 -29.11 10.66
C LYS A 7 1.16 -28.86 10.29
N CYS A 8 2.07 -29.65 10.85
CA CYS A 8 3.46 -29.73 10.41
C CYS A 8 3.56 -30.67 9.20
N ASP A 9 4.39 -30.30 8.22
CA ASP A 9 4.69 -31.09 7.02
C ASP A 9 5.95 -31.98 7.15
N GLU A 10 6.59 -31.97 8.33
CA GLU A 10 7.72 -32.84 8.74
C GLU A 10 8.98 -32.85 7.84
N GLY A 11 9.07 -31.94 6.86
CA GLY A 11 10.25 -31.77 6.01
C GLY A 11 11.53 -31.49 6.81
N ARG A 12 12.61 -32.21 6.52
CA ARG A 12 13.92 -32.03 7.18
C ARG A 12 14.88 -31.29 6.24
N PRO A 13 15.74 -30.37 6.76
CA PRO A 13 16.00 -30.08 8.17
C PRO A 13 14.99 -29.16 8.87
N SER A 14 14.09 -28.50 8.13
CA SER A 14 13.05 -27.60 8.67
C SER A 14 11.76 -27.75 7.85
N CYS A 15 10.61 -27.84 8.52
CA CYS A 15 9.32 -27.94 7.82
C CYS A 15 8.98 -26.63 7.10
N ARG A 16 8.13 -26.71 6.07
CA ARG A 16 7.68 -25.55 5.28
C ARG A 16 7.03 -24.50 6.18
N THR A 17 6.27 -24.90 7.20
CA THR A 17 5.62 -23.97 8.12
C THR A 17 6.61 -23.15 8.97
N CYS A 18 7.59 -23.79 9.61
CA CYS A 18 8.63 -23.07 10.38
C CYS A 18 9.50 -22.20 9.47
N THR A 19 9.80 -22.70 8.27
CA THR A 19 10.57 -21.96 7.24
C THR A 19 9.84 -20.68 6.80
N LEU A 20 8.53 -20.75 6.55
CA LEU A 20 7.71 -19.57 6.22
C LEU A 20 7.66 -18.54 7.35
N ARG A 21 7.66 -19.00 8.61
CA ARG A 21 7.62 -18.12 9.81
C ARG A 21 8.98 -17.61 10.26
N LYS A 22 10.08 -18.14 9.72
CA LYS A 22 11.46 -17.93 10.20
C LYS A 22 11.65 -18.32 11.67
N GLU A 23 10.90 -19.32 12.12
CA GLU A 23 10.99 -19.90 13.46
C GLU A 23 11.91 -21.13 13.44
N THR A 24 12.62 -21.40 14.53
CA THR A 24 13.49 -22.59 14.64
C THR A 24 12.63 -23.86 14.64
N CYS A 25 12.78 -24.71 13.62
CA CYS A 25 12.08 -25.99 13.55
C CYS A 25 12.75 -27.02 14.48
N VAL A 26 12.05 -27.43 15.55
CA VAL A 26 12.56 -28.39 16.53
C VAL A 26 11.83 -29.72 16.41
N TYR A 27 12.55 -30.75 15.97
CA TYR A 27 12.05 -32.13 15.94
C TYR A 27 12.36 -32.84 17.26
N LEU A 28 11.35 -33.44 17.89
CA LEU A 28 11.53 -34.30 19.06
C LEU A 28 12.24 -35.59 18.67
N SER A 29 13.54 -35.66 18.97
CA SER A 29 14.35 -36.86 18.82
C SER A 29 14.06 -37.84 19.95
N PHE A 30 13.12 -38.76 19.75
CA PHE A 30 12.89 -39.89 20.67
C PHE A 30 14.02 -40.93 20.55
N THR A 31 15.17 -40.66 21.17
CA THR A 31 16.18 -41.68 21.45
C THR A 31 15.64 -42.64 22.51
N SER A 32 15.19 -43.83 22.07
CA SER A 32 14.79 -44.91 22.98
C SER A 32 16.02 -45.50 23.68
N ALA A 33 16.39 -44.92 24.82
CA ALA A 33 17.37 -45.50 25.73
C ALA A 33 16.67 -46.52 26.65
N ILE A 34 16.66 -47.79 26.24
CA ILE A 34 16.31 -48.91 27.13
C ILE A 34 17.48 -49.10 28.10
N ALA A 35 17.32 -48.63 29.34
CA ALA A 35 18.22 -48.91 30.45
C ALA A 35 17.41 -49.14 31.72
N ALA A 36 17.64 -50.28 32.38
CA ALA A 36 16.83 -50.74 33.51
C ALA A 36 17.12 -49.97 34.81
N SER A 37 16.08 -49.73 35.61
CA SER A 37 16.22 -49.32 37.01
C SER A 37 16.58 -50.52 37.90
N PRO A 38 17.25 -50.25 39.03
CA PRO A 38 16.73 -50.71 40.32
C PRO A 38 16.37 -49.52 41.21
N ALA A 39 15.28 -49.64 41.97
CA ALA A 39 14.80 -48.61 42.88
C ALA A 39 15.36 -48.76 44.31
N GLN A 40 15.42 -47.67 45.08
CA GLN A 40 14.98 -47.65 46.50
C GLN A 40 14.88 -46.24 47.12
N SER A 41 13.89 -46.08 48.02
CA SER A 41 13.74 -45.10 49.13
C SER A 41 13.69 -43.57 48.90
N THR A 42 12.45 -43.08 48.76
CA THR A 42 11.74 -41.95 49.44
C THR A 42 12.30 -41.33 50.75
N PRO A 43 11.76 -40.20 51.31
CA PRO A 43 10.78 -39.19 50.78
C PRO A 43 11.06 -37.68 51.13
N SER A 44 10.13 -36.80 50.71
CA SER A 44 9.80 -35.41 51.17
C SER A 44 10.19 -34.31 50.17
N SER A 45 9.38 -33.33 49.74
CA SER A 45 7.93 -32.98 49.87
C SER A 45 7.58 -31.99 48.71
N ALA A 46 6.37 -31.47 48.45
CA ALA A 46 5.10 -31.43 49.18
C ALA A 46 3.84 -31.33 48.25
N THR A 47 2.71 -31.82 48.77
CA THR A 47 1.31 -31.35 48.61
C THR A 47 0.84 -30.56 47.37
N ARG A 48 -0.08 -31.15 46.60
CA ARG A 48 -1.27 -30.45 46.09
C ARG A 48 -2.49 -31.40 46.01
N LEU A 49 -3.67 -30.90 46.39
CA LEU A 49 -4.93 -31.64 46.60
C LEU A 49 -5.94 -31.42 45.42
N PRO A 50 -7.14 -32.05 45.38
CA PRO A 50 -7.56 -32.89 44.23
C PRO A 50 -8.70 -32.26 43.38
N PRO A 51 -9.27 -32.96 42.36
CA PRO A 51 -10.15 -32.36 41.34
C PRO A 51 -11.64 -32.49 41.62
N VAL A 52 -12.47 -31.63 41.00
CA VAL A 52 -13.94 -31.77 40.91
C VAL A 52 -14.46 -31.39 39.51
N SER A 53 -15.55 -32.03 39.11
CA SER A 53 -16.24 -32.00 37.80
C SER A 53 -17.21 -30.81 37.64
N CYS A 54 -17.95 -30.80 36.51
CA CYS A 54 -19.20 -30.08 36.22
C CYS A 54 -19.08 -28.55 35.96
N SER A 55 -19.84 -27.91 35.06
CA SER A 55 -20.89 -28.34 34.09
C SER A 55 -20.92 -27.37 32.90
N ILE A 56 -21.55 -27.76 31.78
CA ILE A 56 -21.89 -26.84 30.68
C ILE A 56 -23.21 -26.12 31.02
N PRO A 57 -23.28 -24.78 31.02
CA PRO A 57 -24.54 -24.05 30.99
C PRO A 57 -25.07 -23.97 29.56
N ASP A 58 -26.27 -24.45 29.34
CA ASP A 58 -27.04 -24.23 28.11
C ASP A 58 -27.48 -22.75 28.05
N LEU A 59 -27.35 -22.12 26.89
CA LEU A 59 -27.76 -20.73 26.65
C LEU A 59 -28.58 -20.66 25.35
N SER A 60 -29.79 -21.21 25.44
CA SER A 60 -30.89 -20.96 24.53
C SER A 60 -31.15 -19.46 24.37
N VAL A 61 -30.98 -18.93 23.15
CA VAL A 61 -31.31 -17.54 22.81
C VAL A 61 -32.82 -17.39 22.63
N PRO A 62 -33.51 -16.47 23.33
CA PRO A 62 -34.93 -16.20 23.10
C PRO A 62 -35.13 -15.31 21.86
N PRO A 63 -36.23 -15.48 21.10
CA PRO A 63 -36.53 -14.63 19.95
C PRO A 63 -37.05 -13.25 20.40
N VAL A 64 -36.44 -12.17 19.90
CA VAL A 64 -36.92 -10.79 20.10
C VAL A 64 -37.94 -10.43 19.01
N PRO A 65 -39.04 -9.71 19.30
CA PRO A 65 -40.16 -9.60 18.37
C PRO A 65 -39.92 -8.56 17.26
N VAL A 66 -40.44 -8.83 16.06
CA VAL A 66 -40.56 -7.86 14.97
C VAL A 66 -41.88 -7.09 15.12
N PRO A 67 -41.88 -5.75 15.22
CA PRO A 67 -43.09 -4.94 15.10
C PRO A 67 -43.41 -4.73 13.62
N VAL A 68 -44.37 -5.49 13.11
CA VAL A 68 -45.09 -5.16 11.86
C VAL A 68 -46.24 -4.22 12.22
N GLN A 69 -46.36 -3.06 11.56
CA GLN A 69 -47.63 -2.32 11.37
C GLN A 69 -47.47 -1.22 10.28
N PRO A 70 -48.55 -0.65 9.71
CA PRO A 70 -48.74 -0.77 8.27
C PRO A 70 -48.89 0.55 7.49
N LEU A 71 -48.96 0.41 6.17
CA LEU A 71 -49.32 1.44 5.19
C LEU A 71 -50.71 2.06 5.47
N PRO A 72 -50.88 3.37 5.21
CA PRO A 72 -52.18 3.91 4.84
C PRO A 72 -52.19 4.59 3.46
N SER A 73 -53.27 4.31 2.73
CA SER A 73 -53.88 5.07 1.63
C SER A 73 -55.39 4.77 1.74
N PRO A 74 -56.34 5.53 1.15
CA PRO A 74 -56.23 6.67 0.22
C PRO A 74 -56.78 7.98 0.88
N GLU A 75 -57.12 9.12 0.24
CA GLU A 75 -58.29 9.32 -0.65
C GLU A 75 -58.38 10.73 -1.31
N THR A 76 -58.86 10.73 -2.56
CA THR A 76 -59.76 11.72 -3.23
C THR A 76 -59.25 13.08 -3.76
N SER A 77 -59.67 13.38 -5.00
CA SER A 77 -59.40 14.57 -5.84
C SER A 77 -60.39 15.74 -5.57
N PRO A 78 -60.22 16.93 -6.21
CA PRO A 78 -60.77 17.19 -7.56
C PRO A 78 -59.76 17.88 -8.52
N ILE A 79 -59.69 17.53 -9.80
CA ILE A 79 -60.47 18.08 -10.95
C ILE A 79 -60.42 19.62 -11.05
N TYR A 80 -59.70 20.13 -12.07
CA TYR A 80 -60.13 21.23 -12.97
C TYR A 80 -59.32 21.19 -14.29
N ASP A 81 -59.83 21.85 -15.33
CA ASP A 81 -59.62 21.52 -16.75
C ASP A 81 -58.30 21.95 -17.42
N SER A 82 -58.02 21.31 -18.56
CA SER A 82 -56.99 21.67 -19.56
C SER A 82 -57.37 22.94 -20.36
N PRO A 83 -56.46 23.57 -21.13
CA PRO A 83 -56.21 23.07 -22.50
C PRO A 83 -54.79 23.24 -23.11
N SER A 84 -54.44 22.29 -23.98
CA SER A 84 -53.64 22.38 -25.22
C SER A 84 -52.42 23.32 -25.38
N SER A 85 -51.28 22.73 -25.79
CA SER A 85 -50.46 23.24 -26.92
C SER A 85 -49.62 22.12 -27.55
N ASP A 86 -49.82 21.82 -28.84
CA ASP A 86 -48.99 20.91 -29.65
C ASP A 86 -47.65 21.54 -30.07
N GLY A 87 -46.70 20.71 -30.55
CA GLY A 87 -45.50 21.23 -31.24
C GLY A 87 -44.38 20.22 -31.49
N ALA A 88 -44.56 19.27 -32.42
CA ALA A 88 -43.45 18.53 -33.03
C ALA A 88 -43.82 18.06 -34.46
N ASP A 89 -43.43 18.86 -35.46
CA ASP A 89 -43.72 18.59 -36.87
C ASP A 89 -42.98 17.38 -37.44
N SER A 90 -43.63 16.66 -38.36
CA SER A 90 -42.96 15.75 -39.29
C SER A 90 -43.42 16.07 -40.72
N LEU A 91 -42.52 16.65 -41.51
CA LEU A 91 -42.78 17.05 -42.89
C LEU A 91 -42.79 15.82 -43.82
N ALA A 92 -43.93 15.57 -44.45
CA ALA A 92 -44.01 14.68 -45.60
C ALA A 92 -43.64 15.43 -46.89
N LEU A 93 -42.96 14.74 -47.82
CA LEU A 93 -42.86 15.20 -49.21
C LEU A 93 -43.14 14.02 -50.15
N THR A 94 -44.23 14.15 -50.89
CA THR A 94 -44.81 13.10 -51.74
C THR A 94 -44.30 13.24 -53.17
N LEU A 95 -44.02 12.12 -53.86
CA LEU A 95 -44.09 12.05 -55.32
C LEU A 95 -44.64 10.70 -55.78
N LEU A 96 -45.62 10.73 -56.69
CA LEU A 96 -46.33 9.57 -57.24
C LEU A 96 -45.60 9.03 -58.47
N GLY A 97 -45.60 7.70 -58.67
CA GLY A 97 -44.86 7.07 -59.79
C GLY A 97 -45.21 5.62 -60.13
N GLN A 98 -46.43 5.39 -60.62
CA GLN A 98 -46.87 4.22 -61.43
C GLN A 98 -46.84 2.79 -60.82
N GLN A 99 -47.64 1.92 -61.44
CA GLN A 99 -47.94 0.55 -61.02
C GLN A 99 -47.06 -0.48 -61.73
N GLN A 100 -46.61 -1.52 -61.03
CA GLN A 100 -46.68 -2.93 -61.47
C GLN A 100 -46.29 -3.89 -60.32
N PRO A 101 -46.82 -5.12 -60.28
CA PRO A 101 -46.58 -6.05 -59.17
C PRO A 101 -45.29 -6.85 -59.38
N ALA A 102 -44.22 -6.46 -58.69
CA ALA A 102 -43.04 -7.30 -58.51
C ALA A 102 -43.21 -8.24 -57.31
N SER A 103 -42.52 -9.38 -57.34
CA SER A 103 -42.53 -10.47 -56.35
C SER A 103 -42.33 -10.01 -54.89
N PRO A 104 -42.74 -10.83 -53.90
CA PRO A 104 -42.48 -10.54 -52.49
C PRO A 104 -40.99 -10.71 -52.17
N SER A 105 -40.19 -9.72 -52.56
CA SER A 105 -38.83 -9.52 -52.06
C SER A 105 -38.93 -9.34 -50.55
N ARG A 106 -38.61 -10.41 -49.83
CA ARG A 106 -38.59 -10.47 -48.38
C ARG A 106 -37.62 -9.41 -47.88
N LEU A 107 -38.15 -8.24 -47.50
CA LEU A 107 -37.40 -7.23 -46.77
C LEU A 107 -37.00 -7.86 -45.43
N GLN A 108 -35.82 -8.49 -45.42
CA GLN A 108 -35.09 -8.70 -44.19
C GLN A 108 -34.77 -7.31 -43.66
N LEU A 109 -35.59 -6.86 -42.71
CA LEU A 109 -35.13 -5.97 -41.67
C LEU A 109 -33.82 -6.56 -41.14
N LEU A 110 -32.70 -6.02 -41.60
CA LEU A 110 -31.45 -6.05 -40.88
C LEU A 110 -31.71 -5.23 -39.62
N GLN A 111 -32.33 -5.88 -38.64
CA GLN A 111 -32.32 -5.41 -37.28
C GLN A 111 -30.84 -5.41 -36.89
N GLU A 112 -30.24 -4.21 -36.89
CA GLU A 112 -28.88 -4.02 -36.41
C GLU A 112 -28.78 -4.73 -35.06
N PRO A 113 -27.74 -5.54 -34.83
CA PRO A 113 -27.59 -6.23 -33.56
C PRO A 113 -27.55 -5.17 -32.47
N VAL A 114 -28.62 -5.07 -31.69
CA VAL A 114 -28.70 -4.18 -30.53
C VAL A 114 -27.44 -4.47 -29.73
N TYR A 115 -26.60 -3.45 -29.54
CA TYR A 115 -25.37 -3.60 -28.78
C TYR A 115 -25.74 -4.02 -27.36
N ILE A 116 -25.67 -5.32 -27.09
CA ILE A 116 -25.73 -5.87 -25.75
C ILE A 116 -24.33 -5.58 -25.18
N PRO A 117 -24.20 -4.74 -24.14
CA PRO A 117 -22.94 -4.59 -23.43
C PRO A 117 -22.47 -5.97 -22.99
N LEU A 118 -21.14 -6.20 -22.91
CA LEU A 118 -20.64 -7.40 -22.22
C LEU A 118 -21.38 -7.55 -20.90
N SER A 119 -21.76 -8.79 -20.54
CA SER A 119 -22.49 -9.14 -19.31
C SER A 119 -21.71 -8.88 -18.01
N GLY A 120 -20.66 -8.06 -18.07
CA GLY A 120 -19.88 -7.55 -16.96
C GLY A 120 -20.46 -6.26 -16.41
N ASP A 121 -19.89 -5.84 -15.29
CA ASP A 121 -20.37 -4.72 -14.52
C ASP A 121 -19.93 -3.37 -15.13
N LEU A 122 -20.88 -2.50 -15.47
CA LEU A 122 -20.60 -1.20 -16.10
C LEU A 122 -19.71 -0.30 -15.23
N ASP A 123 -19.80 -0.40 -13.90
CA ASP A 123 -18.92 0.37 -13.02
C ASP A 123 -17.49 -0.18 -13.07
N GLU A 124 -17.29 -1.49 -13.18
CA GLU A 124 -15.95 -2.09 -13.34
C GLU A 124 -15.32 -1.67 -14.67
N VAL A 125 -16.10 -1.63 -15.77
CA VAL A 125 -15.63 -1.13 -17.07
C VAL A 125 -15.25 0.36 -17.00
N LYS A 126 -16.06 1.20 -16.35
CA LYS A 126 -15.73 2.63 -16.11
C LYS A 126 -14.44 2.78 -15.30
N LEU A 127 -14.27 1.98 -14.25
CA LEU A 127 -13.07 2.01 -13.41
C LEU A 127 -11.82 1.54 -14.17
N LEU A 128 -11.92 0.51 -15.02
CA LEU A 128 -10.80 0.05 -15.85
C LEU A 128 -10.38 1.09 -16.91
N TRP A 129 -11.35 1.78 -17.50
CA TRP A 129 -11.09 2.93 -18.37
C TRP A 129 -10.42 4.07 -17.59
N ALA A 130 -10.97 4.45 -16.43
CA ALA A 130 -10.39 5.49 -15.57
C ALA A 130 -9.00 5.11 -15.02
N TYR A 131 -8.72 3.81 -14.81
CA TYR A 131 -7.38 3.34 -14.47
C TYR A 131 -6.42 3.62 -15.61
N SER A 132 -6.80 3.22 -16.82
CA SER A 132 -6.01 3.33 -18.05
C SER A 132 -5.82 4.78 -18.53
N CYS A 133 -6.65 5.71 -18.07
CA CYS A 133 -6.55 7.14 -18.38
C CYS A 133 -5.78 7.94 -17.33
N THR A 134 -5.93 7.64 -16.03
CA THR A 134 -5.33 8.49 -14.98
C THR A 134 -4.84 7.75 -13.74
N THR A 135 -5.50 6.67 -13.28
CA THR A 135 -5.13 6.08 -11.97
C THR A 135 -3.76 5.40 -11.97
N TYR A 136 -3.28 4.90 -13.12
CA TYR A 136 -1.91 4.37 -13.23
C TYR A 136 -0.83 5.38 -12.80
N LEU A 137 -1.07 6.69 -12.96
CA LEU A 137 -0.18 7.77 -12.52
C LEU A 137 -0.09 7.91 -10.99
N SER A 138 -0.93 7.22 -10.21
CA SER A 138 -0.89 7.25 -8.74
C SER A 138 0.45 6.80 -8.14
N PHE A 139 1.28 6.09 -8.92
CA PHE A 139 2.62 5.66 -8.54
C PHE A 139 3.71 6.20 -9.48
N ALA A 140 3.35 7.05 -10.45
CA ALA A 140 4.31 7.65 -11.36
C ALA A 140 4.99 8.86 -10.69
N THR A 141 6.16 8.64 -10.09
CA THR A 141 7.10 9.73 -9.83
C THR A 141 7.62 10.27 -11.17
N GLN A 142 7.77 11.60 -11.30
CA GLN A 142 8.15 12.27 -12.55
C GLN A 142 9.65 12.06 -12.96
N ILE A 143 10.19 10.85 -12.77
CA ILE A 143 11.57 10.46 -13.06
C ILE A 143 11.69 10.01 -14.51
N GLU A 144 12.48 10.73 -15.30
CA GLU A 144 12.72 10.46 -16.72
C GLU A 144 13.13 9.01 -17.04
N GLY A 145 12.73 8.55 -18.24
CA GLY A 145 12.45 7.14 -18.52
C GLY A 145 11.08 6.68 -17.98
N VAL A 146 10.22 7.65 -17.63
CA VAL A 146 8.82 7.52 -17.24
C VAL A 146 8.08 6.55 -18.18
N GLU A 147 8.28 6.64 -19.49
CA GLU A 147 7.53 5.85 -20.48
C GLU A 147 7.51 4.34 -20.20
N LYS A 148 8.62 3.75 -19.74
CA LYS A 148 8.66 2.30 -19.44
C LYS A 148 7.91 1.97 -18.16
N MET A 149 8.10 2.78 -17.12
CA MET A 149 7.40 2.64 -15.84
C MET A 149 5.90 2.86 -16.00
N GLU A 150 5.47 3.92 -16.70
CA GLU A 150 4.08 4.18 -17.04
C GLU A 150 3.50 3.08 -17.93
N ARG A 151 4.24 2.58 -18.93
CA ARG A 151 3.78 1.46 -19.75
C ARG A 151 3.61 0.18 -18.92
N ALA A 152 4.48 -0.07 -17.96
CA ALA A 152 4.34 -1.19 -17.03
C ALA A 152 3.13 -0.99 -16.09
N LEU A 153 2.99 0.18 -15.45
CA LEU A 153 1.85 0.54 -14.60
C LEU A 153 0.52 0.50 -15.35
N ARG A 154 0.47 1.01 -16.58
CA ARG A 154 -0.75 1.15 -17.40
C ARG A 154 -1.17 -0.15 -18.06
N TYR A 155 -0.22 -0.89 -18.64
CA TYR A 155 -0.51 -2.10 -19.43
C TYR A 155 -0.15 -3.39 -18.71
N LYS A 156 1.08 -3.54 -18.17
CA LYS A 156 1.49 -4.80 -17.53
C LYS A 156 0.71 -5.11 -16.26
N VAL A 157 0.41 -4.12 -15.42
CA VAL A 157 -0.46 -4.35 -14.24
C VAL A 157 -1.84 -4.87 -14.67
N ILE A 158 -2.42 -4.35 -15.74
CA ILE A 158 -3.72 -4.79 -16.26
C ILE A 158 -3.64 -6.18 -16.91
N GLU A 159 -2.58 -6.47 -17.67
CA GLU A 159 -2.30 -7.80 -18.24
C GLU A 159 -2.28 -8.87 -17.14
N TYR A 160 -1.58 -8.62 -16.03
CA TYR A 160 -1.61 -9.50 -14.86
C TYR A 160 -2.95 -9.50 -14.11
N ALA A 161 -3.66 -8.37 -14.05
CA ALA A 161 -4.95 -8.27 -13.36
C ALA A 161 -6.04 -9.12 -14.04
N ILE A 162 -6.08 -9.17 -15.38
CA ILE A 162 -7.06 -9.94 -16.15
C ILE A 162 -7.04 -11.43 -15.77
N VAL A 163 -5.85 -11.97 -15.49
CA VAL A 163 -5.67 -13.39 -15.11
C VAL A 163 -5.56 -13.62 -13.58
N ASN A 164 -5.46 -12.56 -12.77
CA ASN A 164 -5.39 -12.64 -11.31
C ASN A 164 -6.51 -11.81 -10.65
N PRO A 165 -7.64 -12.44 -10.26
CA PRO A 165 -8.79 -11.73 -9.70
C PRO A 165 -8.46 -10.83 -8.51
N PHE A 166 -7.55 -11.27 -7.62
CA PHE A 166 -7.13 -10.45 -6.49
C PHE A 166 -6.48 -9.14 -6.91
N LEU A 167 -5.65 -9.13 -7.97
CA LEU A 167 -5.03 -7.91 -8.49
C LEU A 167 -6.06 -7.03 -9.20
N MET A 168 -7.05 -7.63 -9.88
CA MET A 168 -8.20 -6.90 -10.44
C MET A 168 -8.96 -6.15 -9.33
N ASP A 169 -9.27 -6.81 -8.22
CA ASP A 169 -9.86 -6.15 -7.05
C ASP A 169 -8.97 -5.02 -6.51
N CYS A 170 -7.62 -5.17 -6.50
CA CYS A 170 -6.70 -4.10 -6.11
C CYS A 170 -6.78 -2.89 -7.07
N VAL A 171 -6.85 -3.13 -8.39
CA VAL A 171 -7.04 -2.09 -9.42
C VAL A 171 -8.38 -1.36 -9.23
N LEU A 172 -9.49 -2.09 -9.11
CA LEU A 172 -10.83 -1.53 -8.94
C LEU A 172 -10.96 -0.74 -7.63
N ALA A 173 -10.42 -1.26 -6.52
CA ALA A 173 -10.42 -0.58 -5.22
C ALA A 173 -9.63 0.73 -5.25
N LEU A 174 -8.44 0.73 -5.88
CA LEU A 174 -7.62 1.93 -6.03
C LEU A 174 -8.30 2.97 -6.92
N THR A 175 -8.83 2.57 -8.08
CA THR A 175 -9.49 3.50 -8.99
C THR A 175 -10.76 4.06 -8.40
N SER A 176 -11.57 3.26 -7.70
CA SER A 176 -12.74 3.79 -7.01
C SER A 176 -12.37 4.84 -5.96
N MET A 177 -11.28 4.63 -5.22
CA MET A 177 -10.77 5.60 -4.24
C MET A 177 -10.20 6.87 -4.91
N HIS A 178 -9.57 6.73 -6.08
CA HIS A 178 -9.06 7.85 -6.85
C HIS A 178 -10.20 8.69 -7.46
N MET A 179 -11.24 8.06 -8.03
CA MET A 179 -12.41 8.77 -8.58
C MET A 179 -13.20 9.49 -7.48
N GLU A 180 -13.35 8.87 -6.31
CA GLU A 180 -13.92 9.51 -5.10
C GLU A 180 -13.10 10.75 -4.71
N ARG A 181 -11.76 10.66 -4.73
CA ARG A 181 -10.86 11.78 -4.42
C ARG A 181 -10.93 12.93 -5.43
N LEU A 182 -11.12 12.63 -6.72
CA LEU A 182 -11.31 13.63 -7.77
C LEU A 182 -12.73 14.23 -7.80
N GLY A 183 -13.67 13.70 -7.02
CA GLY A 183 -15.08 14.10 -7.06
C GLY A 183 -15.79 13.69 -8.36
N ALA A 184 -15.24 12.74 -9.11
CA ALA A 184 -15.75 12.29 -10.40
C ALA A 184 -16.97 11.38 -10.23
N LYS A 185 -18.12 11.97 -9.90
CA LYS A 185 -19.36 11.26 -9.52
C LYS A 185 -19.79 10.20 -10.52
N ASP A 186 -19.71 10.48 -11.83
CA ASP A 186 -20.16 9.56 -12.88
C ASP A 186 -19.28 8.30 -13.05
N LEU A 187 -18.04 8.37 -12.54
CA LEU A 187 -17.05 7.28 -12.53
C LEU A 187 -16.88 6.64 -11.14
N THR A 188 -17.51 7.21 -10.11
CA THR A 188 -17.42 6.71 -8.73
C THR A 188 -18.56 5.72 -8.48
N PRO A 189 -18.28 4.43 -8.24
CA PRO A 189 -19.33 3.45 -7.95
C PRO A 189 -19.99 3.72 -6.59
N PRO A 190 -21.14 3.09 -6.30
CA PRO A 190 -21.75 3.13 -4.97
C PRO A 190 -20.76 2.70 -3.87
N ARG A 191 -20.75 3.43 -2.74
CA ARG A 191 -19.79 3.22 -1.61
C ARG A 191 -19.74 1.77 -1.11
N SER A 192 -20.87 1.05 -1.13
CA SER A 192 -20.94 -0.38 -0.80
C SER A 192 -20.03 -1.23 -1.70
N LYS A 193 -19.98 -0.91 -3.00
CA LYS A 193 -19.16 -1.59 -4.01
C LYS A 193 -17.67 -1.29 -3.83
N SER A 194 -17.32 -0.02 -3.58
CA SER A 194 -15.95 0.41 -3.25
C SER A 194 -15.39 -0.33 -2.02
N ILE A 195 -16.25 -0.59 -1.02
CA ILE A 195 -15.90 -1.39 0.16
C ILE A 195 -15.70 -2.86 -0.21
N VAL A 196 -16.55 -3.44 -1.07
CA VAL A 196 -16.42 -4.83 -1.54
C VAL A 196 -15.12 -5.05 -2.31
N TYR A 197 -14.77 -4.19 -3.29
CA TYR A 197 -13.49 -4.30 -4.02
C TYR A 197 -12.30 -4.27 -3.05
N ARG A 198 -12.31 -3.34 -2.07
CA ARG A 198 -11.25 -3.24 -1.06
C ARG A 198 -11.16 -4.51 -0.19
N ALA A 199 -12.30 -5.04 0.26
CA ALA A 199 -12.34 -6.25 1.08
C ALA A 199 -11.78 -7.45 0.31
N ARG A 200 -12.22 -7.66 -0.95
CA ARG A 200 -11.74 -8.72 -1.82
C ARG A 200 -10.25 -8.57 -2.17
N ALA A 201 -9.77 -7.35 -2.42
CA ALA A 201 -8.35 -7.08 -2.66
C ALA A 201 -7.47 -7.56 -1.48
N PHE A 202 -7.82 -7.18 -0.24
CA PHE A 202 -7.08 -7.61 0.95
C PHE A 202 -7.21 -9.13 1.23
N GLU A 203 -8.39 -9.71 1.03
CA GLU A 203 -8.63 -11.14 1.23
C GLU A 203 -7.90 -12.00 0.18
N GLY A 204 -8.02 -11.63 -1.10
CA GLY A 204 -7.40 -12.30 -2.22
C GLY A 204 -5.87 -12.21 -2.18
N TYR A 205 -5.32 -11.01 -1.88
CA TYR A 205 -3.88 -10.84 -1.65
C TYR A 205 -3.37 -11.75 -0.52
N ARG A 206 -4.08 -11.81 0.62
CA ARG A 206 -3.70 -12.70 1.73
C ARG A 206 -3.68 -14.17 1.29
N LYS A 207 -4.75 -14.64 0.63
CA LYS A 207 -4.83 -16.03 0.12
C LYS A 207 -3.74 -16.35 -0.89
N ALA A 208 -3.40 -15.42 -1.79
CA ALA A 208 -2.32 -15.59 -2.76
C ALA A 208 -0.94 -15.68 -2.06
N VAL A 209 -0.68 -14.84 -1.05
CA VAL A 209 0.55 -14.93 -0.22
C VAL A 209 0.62 -16.25 0.57
N GLU A 210 -0.50 -16.72 1.13
CA GLU A 210 -0.58 -18.00 1.85
C GLU A 210 -0.37 -19.21 0.94
N THR A 211 -0.88 -19.15 -0.30
CA THR A 211 -0.71 -20.19 -1.32
C THR A 211 0.73 -20.24 -1.84
N ALA A 212 1.35 -19.07 -2.02
CA ALA A 212 2.71 -18.90 -2.51
C ALA A 212 3.00 -19.61 -3.85
N ASP A 213 2.06 -19.54 -4.79
CA ASP A 213 2.23 -20.04 -6.16
C ASP A 213 3.14 -19.11 -6.98
N PRO A 214 4.30 -19.58 -7.49
CA PRO A 214 5.20 -18.80 -8.35
C PRO A 214 4.53 -18.15 -9.56
N SER A 215 3.47 -18.74 -10.12
CA SER A 215 2.74 -18.16 -11.26
C SER A 215 2.13 -16.79 -10.92
N THR A 216 1.80 -16.57 -9.65
CA THR A 216 1.15 -15.35 -9.15
C THR A 216 2.13 -14.27 -8.69
N PHE A 217 3.44 -14.54 -8.64
CA PHE A 217 4.43 -13.62 -8.08
C PHE A 217 4.46 -12.22 -8.75
N PRO A 218 4.36 -12.09 -10.10
CA PRO A 218 4.19 -10.79 -10.77
C PRO A 218 2.94 -10.03 -10.31
N ALA A 219 1.82 -10.72 -10.12
CA ALA A 219 0.57 -10.09 -9.68
C ALA A 219 0.59 -9.74 -8.18
N LEU A 220 1.25 -10.56 -7.36
CA LEU A 220 1.49 -10.29 -5.94
C LEU A 220 2.34 -9.03 -5.74
N VAL A 221 3.41 -8.84 -6.50
CA VAL A 221 4.24 -7.64 -6.36
C VAL A 221 3.47 -6.39 -6.78
N CYS A 222 2.69 -6.45 -7.87
CA CYS A 222 1.80 -5.36 -8.27
C CYS A 222 0.80 -5.01 -7.17
N CYS A 223 0.03 -5.98 -6.64
CA CYS A 223 -0.94 -5.65 -5.60
C CYS A 223 -0.25 -5.18 -4.30
N SER A 224 0.94 -5.67 -3.95
CA SER A 224 1.69 -5.17 -2.79
C SER A 224 1.98 -3.66 -2.89
N LEU A 225 2.25 -3.15 -4.10
CA LEU A 225 2.39 -1.72 -4.37
C LEU A 225 1.04 -0.98 -4.29
N LEU A 226 0.00 -1.49 -4.98
CA LEU A 226 -1.33 -0.84 -4.98
C LEU A 226 -1.91 -0.74 -3.55
N LEU A 227 -1.66 -1.74 -2.70
CA LEU A 227 -2.10 -1.76 -1.31
C LEU A 227 -1.49 -0.66 -0.43
N CYS A 228 -0.32 -0.10 -0.76
CA CYS A 228 0.22 1.06 -0.05
C CYS A 228 -0.69 2.29 -0.17
N ALA A 229 -1.30 2.50 -1.34
CA ALA A 229 -2.29 3.55 -1.56
C ALA A 229 -3.69 3.17 -1.01
N ILE A 230 -4.17 1.94 -1.28
CA ILE A 230 -5.51 1.49 -0.82
C ILE A 230 -5.61 1.50 0.71
N SER A 231 -4.53 1.12 1.41
CA SER A 231 -4.46 1.17 2.88
C SER A 231 -4.38 2.59 3.45
N SER A 232 -4.11 3.61 2.62
CA SER A 232 -4.02 5.00 3.08
C SER A 232 -5.40 5.61 3.39
N GLN A 233 -6.49 5.05 2.85
CA GLN A 233 -7.85 5.50 3.19
C GLN A 233 -8.16 5.35 4.70
N MET A 234 -7.45 4.46 5.40
CA MET A 234 -7.61 4.27 6.85
C MET A 234 -7.11 5.46 7.68
N PHE A 235 -6.18 6.28 7.16
CA PHE A 235 -5.83 7.57 7.79
C PHE A 235 -6.99 8.58 7.70
N LEU A 236 -7.91 8.41 6.74
CA LEU A 236 -9.03 9.31 6.46
C LEU A 236 -10.37 8.80 7.05
N ALA A 237 -10.46 7.53 7.43
CA ALA A 237 -11.66 6.92 8.02
C ALA A 237 -12.16 7.70 9.25
N GLU A 238 -13.48 7.74 9.47
CA GLU A 238 -14.13 8.59 10.49
C GLU A 238 -13.88 8.13 11.94
N ASP A 239 -13.54 6.85 12.15
CA ASP A 239 -13.23 6.28 13.47
C ASP A 239 -11.95 6.90 14.07
N THR A 240 -12.11 7.63 15.17
CA THR A 240 -11.03 8.33 15.86
C THR A 240 -10.05 7.42 16.59
N ALA A 241 -10.46 6.20 16.98
CA ALA A 241 -9.56 5.23 17.60
C ALA A 241 -8.66 4.55 16.54
N ALA A 242 -9.19 4.29 15.35
CA ALA A 242 -8.46 3.67 14.24
C ALA A 242 -7.34 4.56 13.66
N ARG A 243 -7.43 5.89 13.83
CA ARG A 243 -6.43 6.86 13.33
C ARG A 243 -5.12 6.87 14.10
N ARG A 244 -5.16 6.66 15.43
CA ARG A 244 -4.03 6.98 16.32
C ARG A 244 -2.81 6.11 16.03
N LEU A 245 -1.72 6.74 15.59
CA LEU A 245 -0.47 6.07 15.19
C LEU A 245 -0.65 5.00 14.11
N TYR A 246 -1.65 5.12 13.22
CA TYR A 246 -1.88 4.18 12.12
C TYR A 246 -0.66 4.06 11.17
N VAL A 247 0.24 5.04 11.15
CA VAL A 247 1.56 4.96 10.49
C VAL A 247 2.31 3.68 10.85
N LEU A 248 2.18 3.18 12.09
CA LEU A 248 2.81 1.93 12.55
C LEU A 248 2.29 0.68 11.83
N ASN A 249 1.04 0.69 11.36
CA ASN A 249 0.49 -0.37 10.51
C ASN A 249 0.92 -0.16 9.06
N TRP A 250 0.95 1.09 8.59
CA TRP A 250 1.31 1.42 7.21
C TRP A 250 2.76 1.04 6.86
N ILE A 251 3.70 1.20 7.81
CA ILE A 251 5.09 0.74 7.69
C ILE A 251 5.16 -0.78 7.41
N VAL A 252 4.25 -1.57 7.99
CA VAL A 252 4.18 -3.02 7.73
C VAL A 252 3.73 -3.33 6.31
N VAL A 253 2.79 -2.53 5.76
CA VAL A 253 2.34 -2.67 4.36
C VAL A 253 3.50 -2.39 3.41
N TRP A 254 4.20 -1.26 3.59
CA TRP A 254 5.41 -0.92 2.82
C TRP A 254 6.50 -1.98 2.92
N ARG A 255 6.76 -2.49 4.12
CA ARG A 255 7.72 -3.57 4.36
C ARG A 255 7.33 -4.87 3.64
N GLY A 256 6.03 -5.11 3.46
CA GLY A 256 5.49 -6.23 2.69
C GLY A 256 6.01 -6.28 1.26
N ILE A 257 6.14 -5.14 0.58
CA ILE A 257 6.70 -5.05 -0.78
C ILE A 257 8.11 -5.66 -0.82
N GLY A 258 8.97 -5.30 0.14
CA GLY A 258 10.33 -5.83 0.20
C GLY A 258 10.41 -7.35 0.40
N LEU A 259 9.42 -7.95 1.07
CA LEU A 259 9.30 -9.40 1.22
C LEU A 259 8.83 -10.08 -0.08
N VAL A 260 7.86 -9.48 -0.79
CA VAL A 260 7.35 -10.01 -2.07
C VAL A 260 8.37 -9.86 -3.19
N LEU A 261 9.16 -8.78 -3.21
CA LEU A 261 10.28 -8.59 -4.15
C LEU A 261 11.34 -9.69 -4.00
N ASN A 262 11.61 -10.15 -2.77
CA ASN A 262 12.52 -11.26 -2.53
C ASN A 262 11.97 -12.62 -3.02
N LEU A 263 10.64 -12.79 -3.13
CA LEU A 263 10.02 -13.98 -3.72
C LEU A 263 10.01 -13.92 -5.25
N THR A 264 9.69 -12.75 -5.80
CA THR A 264 9.63 -12.54 -7.26
C THR A 264 11.02 -12.57 -7.88
N THR A 265 12.04 -12.06 -7.19
CA THR A 265 13.43 -11.92 -7.68
C THR A 265 13.58 -10.96 -8.88
N PRO A 266 14.78 -10.39 -9.12
CA PRO A 266 15.02 -9.54 -10.27
C PRO A 266 14.74 -10.23 -11.62
N LYS A 267 14.97 -11.54 -11.73
CA LYS A 267 14.77 -12.28 -12.99
C LYS A 267 13.30 -12.28 -13.43
N ILE A 268 12.39 -12.71 -12.56
CA ILE A 268 10.95 -12.75 -12.91
C ILE A 268 10.40 -11.32 -13.09
N LEU A 269 10.92 -10.32 -12.38
CA LEU A 269 10.58 -8.91 -12.63
C LEU A 269 10.98 -8.41 -14.02
N GLY A 270 12.14 -8.85 -14.52
CA GLY A 270 12.59 -8.60 -15.90
C GLY A 270 11.70 -9.30 -16.92
N GLU A 271 11.51 -10.61 -16.77
CA GLU A 271 10.70 -11.45 -17.68
C GLU A 271 9.22 -11.03 -17.74
N SER A 272 8.67 -10.51 -16.62
CA SER A 272 7.29 -9.99 -16.55
C SER A 272 7.11 -8.58 -17.12
N GLY A 273 8.20 -7.86 -17.42
CA GLY A 273 8.14 -6.45 -17.81
C GLY A 273 7.71 -5.50 -16.68
N LEU A 274 7.81 -5.93 -15.41
CA LEU A 274 7.48 -5.12 -14.23
C LEU A 274 8.70 -4.44 -13.59
N MET A 275 9.92 -4.79 -14.01
CA MET A 275 11.18 -4.30 -13.45
C MET A 275 11.23 -2.76 -13.33
N ASP A 276 10.83 -2.03 -14.37
CA ASP A 276 10.87 -0.56 -14.40
C ASP A 276 10.02 0.13 -13.32
N ILE A 277 9.11 -0.59 -12.65
CA ILE A 277 8.31 -0.08 -11.51
C ILE A 277 9.14 -0.10 -10.19
N PHE A 278 10.12 -1.00 -10.09
CA PHE A 278 10.86 -1.28 -8.84
C PHE A 278 12.35 -0.90 -8.90
N ILE A 279 12.82 -0.41 -10.04
CA ILE A 279 14.13 0.23 -10.22
C ILE A 279 14.21 1.47 -9.31
N ARG A 280 15.26 1.54 -8.47
CA ARG A 280 15.46 2.60 -7.46
C ARG A 280 16.91 3.12 -7.51
N PRO A 281 17.16 4.44 -7.34
CA PRO A 281 18.51 4.98 -7.31
C PRO A 281 19.34 4.39 -6.15
N PRO A 282 20.64 4.09 -6.34
CA PRO A 282 21.51 3.64 -5.27
C PRO A 282 21.65 4.70 -4.17
N ILE A 283 21.91 4.24 -2.94
CA ILE A 283 22.06 5.10 -1.76
C ILE A 283 23.47 4.93 -1.19
N ASN A 284 24.31 5.97 -1.30
CA ASN A 284 25.61 5.98 -0.63
C ASN A 284 25.41 6.30 0.86
N LEU A 285 25.30 5.25 1.69
CA LEU A 285 25.06 5.37 3.13
C LEU A 285 26.19 6.07 3.89
N ASN A 286 27.43 6.01 3.40
CA ASN A 286 28.57 6.68 4.02
C ASN A 286 28.50 8.19 3.85
N LEU A 287 28.18 8.67 2.63
CA LEU A 287 27.90 10.09 2.41
C LEU A 287 26.63 10.54 3.13
N SER A 288 25.59 9.71 3.12
CA SER A 288 24.32 10.02 3.79
C SER A 288 24.46 10.19 5.31
N ALA A 289 25.42 9.51 5.94
CA ALA A 289 25.74 9.67 7.37
C ALA A 289 26.17 11.10 7.73
N LEU A 290 26.78 11.85 6.80
CA LEU A 290 27.22 13.23 7.01
C LEU A 290 26.06 14.24 7.03
N HIS A 291 24.86 13.82 6.62
CA HIS A 291 23.65 14.66 6.54
C HIS A 291 22.57 14.24 7.56
N ILE A 292 22.90 13.39 8.53
CA ILE A 292 22.02 13.06 9.65
C ILE A 292 21.81 14.32 10.51
N PRO A 293 20.56 14.70 10.87
CA PRO A 293 20.31 15.83 11.78
C PRO A 293 21.03 15.65 13.12
N THR A 294 21.83 16.65 13.53
CA THR A 294 22.73 16.56 14.69
C THR A 294 22.01 16.15 15.99
N ASN A 295 20.77 16.61 16.19
CA ASN A 295 19.97 16.27 17.37
C ASN A 295 19.53 14.80 17.37
N LEU A 296 19.25 14.21 16.21
CA LEU A 296 18.93 12.79 16.06
C LEU A 296 20.18 11.92 16.19
N LEU A 297 21.31 12.35 15.64
CA LEU A 297 22.59 11.67 15.84
C LEU A 297 22.94 11.64 17.34
N PHE A 298 22.82 12.77 18.04
CA PHE A 298 23.06 12.88 19.47
C PHE A 298 22.09 12.03 20.31
N MET A 299 20.82 11.93 19.92
CA MET A 299 19.82 11.07 20.57
C MET A 299 20.24 9.59 20.58
N VAL A 300 20.95 9.14 19.54
CA VAL A 300 21.42 7.75 19.38
C VAL A 300 22.80 7.53 19.99
N THR A 301 23.74 8.47 19.79
CA THR A 301 25.11 8.34 20.33
C THR A 301 25.20 8.57 21.84
N SER A 302 24.19 9.19 22.45
CA SER A 302 24.11 9.42 23.91
C SER A 302 23.44 8.27 24.69
N ILE A 303 23.08 7.17 24.03
CA ILE A 303 22.47 6.00 24.67
C ILE A 303 23.52 5.33 25.56
N LYS A 304 23.21 5.20 26.86
CA LYS A 304 24.13 4.64 27.87
C LYS A 304 24.02 3.11 27.91
N PRO A 305 25.06 2.37 28.34
CA PRO A 305 24.98 0.90 28.53
C PRO A 305 23.88 0.40 29.48
N SER A 306 23.29 1.30 30.30
CA SER A 306 22.16 1.02 31.19
C SER A 306 20.78 1.27 30.57
N ASP A 307 20.72 1.82 29.35
CA ASP A 307 19.47 2.14 28.64
C ASP A 307 18.98 0.88 27.88
N PRO A 308 17.69 0.52 27.96
CA PRO A 308 17.14 -0.63 27.22
C PRO A 308 17.36 -0.58 25.70
N ASP A 309 17.50 0.62 25.11
CA ASP A 309 17.79 0.79 23.67
C ASP A 309 19.28 0.60 23.32
N PHE A 310 20.18 0.36 24.27
CA PHE A 310 21.63 0.21 24.00
C PHE A 310 21.97 -0.90 22.97
N PRO A 311 21.34 -2.08 22.99
CA PRO A 311 21.56 -3.10 21.94
C PRO A 311 21.07 -2.67 20.55
N GLU A 312 20.23 -1.64 20.46
CA GLU A 312 19.55 -1.20 19.23
C GLU A 312 20.22 0.03 18.58
N ILE A 313 21.35 0.51 19.15
CA ILE A 313 22.09 1.69 18.64
C ILE A 313 22.40 1.57 17.14
N GLU A 314 22.89 0.42 16.69
CA GLU A 314 23.22 0.18 15.29
C GLU A 314 21.98 0.26 14.39
N ILE A 315 20.83 -0.26 14.85
CA ILE A 315 19.56 -0.25 14.11
C ILE A 315 19.03 1.18 13.96
N TYR A 316 19.12 1.99 15.02
CA TYR A 316 18.77 3.40 14.94
C TYR A 316 19.74 4.16 14.03
N TYR A 317 21.05 3.93 14.13
CA TYR A 317 22.06 4.59 13.29
C TYR A 317 21.94 4.22 11.80
N ASP A 318 21.67 2.96 11.48
CA ASP A 318 21.39 2.49 10.12
C ASP A 318 20.15 3.16 9.54
N THR A 319 19.07 3.25 10.34
CA THR A 319 17.85 3.96 9.94
C THR A 319 18.10 5.46 9.73
N LEU A 320 18.94 6.07 10.57
CA LEU A 320 19.34 7.47 10.42
C LEU A 320 20.18 7.70 9.15
N LYS A 321 21.03 6.75 8.70
CA LYS A 321 21.74 6.89 7.42
C LYS A 321 20.77 6.96 6.23
N PHE A 322 19.69 6.18 6.22
CA PHE A 322 18.64 6.31 5.21
C PHE A 322 17.92 7.67 5.31
N LEU A 323 17.61 8.14 6.53
CA LEU A 323 16.99 9.46 6.74
C LEU A 323 17.91 10.58 6.23
N GLY A 324 19.21 10.51 6.54
CA GLY A 324 20.25 11.41 6.07
C GLY A 324 20.38 11.47 4.55
N SER A 325 20.03 10.39 3.83
CA SER A 325 19.99 10.41 2.35
C SER A 325 18.90 11.33 1.80
N LEU A 326 17.78 11.47 2.52
CA LEU A 326 16.69 12.40 2.18
C LEU A 326 17.13 13.84 2.45
N TYR A 327 17.80 14.07 3.58
CA TYR A 327 18.39 15.37 3.94
C TYR A 327 19.47 15.82 2.95
N LYS A 328 20.31 14.89 2.49
CA LYS A 328 21.33 15.13 1.46
C LYS A 328 20.68 15.57 0.15
N GLU A 329 19.74 14.78 -0.34
CA GLU A 329 19.04 15.04 -1.61
C GLU A 329 18.31 16.39 -1.58
N LEU A 330 17.54 16.67 -0.53
CA LEU A 330 16.85 17.95 -0.34
C LEU A 330 17.83 19.14 -0.29
N LYS A 331 18.94 19.02 0.45
CA LYS A 331 19.92 20.10 0.61
C LYS A 331 20.67 20.43 -0.69
N GLU A 332 21.05 19.40 -1.45
CA GLU A 332 21.92 19.54 -2.64
C GLU A 332 21.15 19.75 -3.94
N ASN A 333 19.95 19.18 -4.07
CA ASN A 333 19.19 19.16 -5.32
C ASN A 333 17.79 19.80 -5.19
N GLY A 334 17.32 20.11 -3.98
CA GLY A 334 15.99 20.69 -3.78
C GLY A 334 14.86 19.68 -4.00
N PHE A 335 13.81 20.11 -4.70
CA PHE A 335 12.62 19.30 -4.94
C PHE A 335 12.75 18.52 -6.25
N THR A 336 13.27 17.28 -6.17
CA THR A 336 13.44 16.41 -7.34
C THR A 336 12.49 15.22 -7.32
N PRO A 337 12.14 14.64 -8.48
CA PRO A 337 11.41 13.36 -8.54
C PRO A 337 12.14 12.20 -7.84
N ILE A 338 13.48 12.27 -7.74
CA ILE A 338 14.30 11.33 -6.95
C ILE A 338 14.07 11.51 -5.44
N LEU A 339 13.95 12.75 -4.96
CA LEU A 339 13.58 13.02 -3.57
C LEU A 339 12.19 12.44 -3.25
N ASP A 340 11.18 12.70 -4.08
CA ASP A 340 9.83 12.14 -3.94
C ASP A 340 9.87 10.60 -3.85
N LEU A 341 10.59 9.94 -4.77
CA LEU A 341 10.74 8.49 -4.77
C LEU A 341 11.42 7.96 -3.49
N ARG A 342 12.50 8.60 -3.03
CA ARG A 342 13.21 8.16 -1.82
C ARG A 342 12.39 8.42 -0.55
N ILE A 343 11.67 9.54 -0.46
CA ILE A 343 10.78 9.84 0.67
C ILE A 343 9.65 8.80 0.74
N ILE A 344 8.99 8.51 -0.39
CA ILE A 344 7.83 7.61 -0.38
C ILE A 344 8.22 6.15 -0.18
N THR A 345 9.34 5.70 -0.76
CA THR A 345 9.83 4.32 -0.62
C THR A 345 10.68 4.08 0.64
N PHE A 346 10.90 5.09 1.49
CA PHE A 346 11.78 5.03 2.68
C PHE A 346 11.65 3.72 3.48
N TYR A 347 10.43 3.32 3.85
CA TYR A 347 10.17 2.12 4.65
C TYR A 347 10.55 0.78 3.98
N THR A 348 10.81 0.77 2.68
CA THR A 348 11.31 -0.42 1.96
C THR A 348 12.81 -0.66 2.18
N PHE A 349 13.56 0.36 2.61
CA PHE A 349 14.99 0.29 2.94
C PHE A 349 15.27 0.11 4.44
N VAL A 350 14.28 0.42 5.29
CA VAL A 350 14.43 0.44 6.74
C VAL A 350 14.63 -0.98 7.32
N PRO A 351 15.60 -1.19 8.25
CA PRO A 351 15.84 -2.48 8.88
C PRO A 351 14.58 -3.13 9.48
N SER A 352 14.51 -4.47 9.44
CA SER A 352 13.42 -5.24 10.07
C SER A 352 13.19 -4.85 11.52
N ARG A 353 14.30 -4.81 12.27
CA ARG A 353 14.30 -4.53 13.70
C ARG A 353 13.77 -3.14 14.02
N PHE A 354 14.04 -2.13 13.19
CA PHE A 354 13.47 -0.80 13.39
C PHE A 354 11.94 -0.79 13.30
N VAL A 355 11.36 -1.58 12.39
CA VAL A 355 9.89 -1.71 12.29
C VAL A 355 9.33 -2.37 13.55
N ASP A 356 10.02 -3.35 14.12
CA ASP A 356 9.63 -3.97 15.39
C ASP A 356 9.70 -2.97 16.56
N LEU A 357 10.77 -2.17 16.65
CA LEU A 357 10.93 -1.11 17.66
C LEU A 357 9.84 -0.03 17.53
N ALA A 358 9.52 0.40 16.30
CA ALA A 358 8.44 1.33 16.02
C ALA A 358 7.07 0.77 16.43
N ARG A 359 6.78 -0.51 16.14
CA ARG A 359 5.52 -1.17 16.54
C ARG A 359 5.44 -1.43 18.05
N ALA A 360 6.57 -1.67 18.70
CA ALA A 360 6.71 -1.65 20.15
C ALA A 360 6.60 -0.23 20.75
N LYS A 361 6.43 0.80 19.91
CA LYS A 361 6.30 2.21 20.26
C LYS A 361 7.52 2.77 21.00
N GLN A 362 8.71 2.26 20.69
CA GLN A 362 9.95 2.76 21.31
C GLN A 362 10.14 4.25 20.98
N PRO A 363 10.41 5.11 21.98
CA PRO A 363 10.39 6.55 21.77
C PRO A 363 11.34 7.05 20.68
N ARG A 364 12.55 6.52 20.61
CA ARG A 364 13.56 6.90 19.61
C ARG A 364 13.11 6.52 18.19
N ALA A 365 12.45 5.38 18.02
CA ALA A 365 11.84 4.98 16.75
C ALA A 365 10.72 5.95 16.35
N LEU A 366 9.83 6.30 17.29
CA LEU A 366 8.73 7.23 17.04
C LEU A 366 9.22 8.67 16.72
N VAL A 367 10.30 9.13 17.33
CA VAL A 367 10.96 10.41 16.94
C VAL A 367 11.45 10.35 15.49
N ILE A 368 12.16 9.29 15.10
CA ILE A 368 12.65 9.13 13.72
C ILE A 368 11.48 9.09 12.71
N LEU A 369 10.37 8.44 13.06
CA LEU A 369 9.15 8.45 12.25
C LEU A 369 8.51 9.85 12.13
N ALA A 370 8.50 10.65 13.20
CA ALA A 370 7.98 12.03 13.12
C ALA A 370 8.80 12.89 12.14
N TYR A 371 10.12 12.68 12.07
CA TYR A 371 10.99 13.33 11.08
C TYR A 371 10.75 12.83 9.64
N HIS A 372 10.55 11.53 9.42
CA HIS A 372 10.13 11.01 8.11
C HIS A 372 8.78 11.60 7.68
N LEU A 373 7.79 11.66 8.57
CA LEU A 373 6.48 12.25 8.28
C LEU A 373 6.57 13.74 7.96
N ALA A 374 7.51 14.48 8.56
CA ALA A 374 7.75 15.88 8.24
C ALA A 374 8.36 16.05 6.83
N LEU A 375 9.27 15.15 6.42
CA LEU A 375 9.74 15.07 5.03
C LEU A 375 8.62 14.65 4.06
N LEU A 376 7.74 13.72 4.46
CA LEU A 376 6.62 13.25 3.63
C LEU A 376 5.63 14.37 3.25
N LYS A 377 5.55 15.47 4.02
CA LYS A 377 4.77 16.66 3.66
C LYS A 377 5.29 17.42 2.43
N LEU A 378 6.53 17.18 2.01
CA LEU A 378 7.12 17.79 0.80
C LEU A 378 6.50 17.20 -0.47
N ILE A 379 6.07 15.94 -0.44
CA ILE A 379 5.38 15.30 -1.56
C ILE A 379 4.00 15.93 -1.73
N LYS A 380 3.81 16.66 -2.84
CA LYS A 380 2.50 17.19 -3.28
C LYS A 380 1.90 16.42 -4.46
N THR A 381 2.73 15.72 -5.20
CA THR A 381 2.42 14.97 -6.44
C THR A 381 1.56 13.73 -6.19
N ILE A 382 1.79 13.03 -5.07
CA ILE A 382 1.16 11.75 -4.76
C ILE A 382 -0.13 11.96 -3.96
N TRP A 383 -1.30 11.90 -4.62
CA TRP A 383 -2.60 12.26 -4.01
C TRP A 383 -2.96 11.46 -2.75
N TRP A 384 -2.54 10.20 -2.64
CA TRP A 384 -2.90 9.30 -1.53
C TRP A 384 -2.04 9.48 -0.28
N THR A 385 -1.04 10.38 -0.28
CA THR A 385 -0.32 10.81 0.95
C THR A 385 -0.97 12.03 1.62
N ALA A 386 -1.84 12.74 0.90
CA ALA A 386 -2.39 14.02 1.32
C ALA A 386 -3.22 13.92 2.61
N GLY A 387 -2.85 14.72 3.62
CA GLY A 387 -3.53 14.77 4.92
C GLY A 387 -3.07 13.73 5.95
N ILE A 388 -2.14 12.83 5.61
CA ILE A 388 -1.63 11.79 6.53
C ILE A 388 -0.73 12.39 7.63
N CYS A 389 0.19 13.26 7.25
CA CYS A 389 1.35 13.58 8.08
C CYS A 389 0.99 14.33 9.37
N ASP A 390 0.16 15.37 9.28
CA ASP A 390 -0.08 16.27 10.42
C ASP A 390 -0.83 15.62 11.59
N PRO A 391 -1.89 14.81 11.37
CA PRO A 391 -2.48 13.98 12.43
C PRO A 391 -1.46 13.02 13.06
N GLN A 392 -0.67 12.31 12.27
CA GLN A 392 0.26 11.30 12.78
C GLN A 392 1.43 11.91 13.57
N ILE A 393 1.95 13.07 13.17
CA ILE A 393 2.97 13.81 13.94
C ILE A 393 2.38 14.30 15.27
N ARG A 394 1.12 14.75 15.30
CA ARG A 394 0.44 15.11 16.55
C ARG A 394 0.23 13.90 17.45
N ASP A 395 -0.24 12.77 16.92
CA ASP A 395 -0.39 11.52 17.67
C ASP A 395 0.93 11.06 18.30
N ILE A 396 2.06 11.18 17.58
CA ILE A 396 3.40 10.88 18.11
C ILE A 396 3.78 11.88 19.22
N CYS A 397 3.54 13.17 19.03
CA CYS A 397 3.81 14.19 20.06
C CYS A 397 2.97 14.00 21.33
N GLU A 398 1.69 13.63 21.19
CA GLU A 398 0.80 13.34 22.30
C GLU A 398 1.20 12.05 23.03
N PHE A 399 1.55 10.99 22.28
CA PHE A 399 1.95 9.70 22.85
C PHE A 399 3.29 9.75 23.60
N LEU A 400 4.26 10.52 23.09
CA LEU A 400 5.59 10.63 23.71
C LEU A 400 5.69 11.67 24.83
N GLY A 401 4.72 12.58 24.97
CA GLY A 401 4.72 13.53 26.08
C GLY A 401 5.81 14.62 26.02
N PRO A 402 5.93 15.42 27.10
CA PRO A 402 6.76 16.63 27.14
C PRO A 402 8.27 16.35 27.16
N GLU A 403 8.72 15.20 27.67
CA GLU A 403 10.14 14.87 27.81
C GLU A 403 10.84 14.69 26.45
N TRP A 404 10.12 14.24 25.42
CA TRP A 404 10.61 14.16 24.04
C TRP A 404 10.40 15.45 23.24
N SER A 405 9.78 16.48 23.83
CA SER A 405 9.44 17.74 23.16
C SER A 405 10.64 18.49 22.53
N PRO A 406 11.88 18.47 23.09
CA PRO A 406 13.03 19.10 22.43
C PRO A 406 13.35 18.44 21.09
N LEU A 407 13.29 17.10 21.02
CA LEU A 407 13.56 16.32 19.80
C LEU A 407 12.41 16.40 18.80
N LEU A 408 11.16 16.50 19.26
CA LEU A 408 9.97 16.61 18.42
C LEU A 408 9.65 18.04 17.95
N SER A 409 10.47 19.02 18.31
CA SER A 409 10.25 20.44 18.01
C SER A 409 10.10 20.73 16.51
N VAL A 410 10.99 20.19 15.67
CA VAL A 410 10.97 20.37 14.21
C VAL A 410 9.76 19.68 13.56
N PRO A 411 9.48 18.37 13.76
CA PRO A 411 8.24 17.77 13.25
C PRO A 411 6.98 18.50 13.71
N ARG A 412 6.89 18.89 14.98
CA ARG A 412 5.74 19.62 15.51
C ARG A 412 5.54 20.98 14.84
N ALA A 413 6.62 21.72 14.60
CA ALA A 413 6.57 22.98 13.86
C ALA A 413 6.13 22.76 12.40
N ALA A 414 6.60 21.69 11.75
CA ALA A 414 6.21 21.37 10.37
C ALA A 414 4.69 21.15 10.24
N THR A 415 3.99 20.69 11.27
CA THR A 415 2.51 20.54 11.23
C THR A 415 1.74 21.85 11.03
N LYS A 416 2.39 23.00 11.20
CA LYS A 416 1.82 24.34 11.01
C LYS A 416 2.11 24.94 9.64
N LEU A 417 2.92 24.27 8.82
CA LEU A 417 3.38 24.75 7.53
C LEU A 417 2.72 23.97 6.38
N THR A 418 2.39 24.68 5.31
CA THR A 418 1.81 24.13 4.06
C THR A 418 2.82 24.10 2.93
N GLU A 419 3.60 25.19 2.79
CA GLU A 419 4.54 25.41 1.69
C GLU A 419 5.77 24.52 1.80
N THR A 420 6.18 23.91 0.70
CA THR A 420 7.32 22.97 0.64
C THR A 420 8.63 23.65 1.01
N GLU A 421 8.84 24.90 0.58
CA GLU A 421 10.02 25.68 0.92
C GLU A 421 10.15 25.96 2.41
N ASP A 422 9.08 26.38 3.08
CA ASP A 422 9.13 26.67 4.51
C ASP A 422 9.36 25.40 5.34
N ILE A 423 8.76 24.29 4.92
CA ILE A 423 9.02 22.96 5.51
C ILE A 423 10.48 22.56 5.28
N ALA A 424 11.04 22.78 4.09
CA ALA A 424 12.44 22.49 3.78
C ALA A 424 13.42 23.35 4.60
N LYS A 425 13.21 24.68 4.64
CA LYS A 425 13.97 25.64 5.46
C LYS A 425 13.95 25.24 6.94
N LEU A 426 12.79 24.84 7.47
CA LEU A 426 12.62 24.32 8.83
C LEU A 426 13.37 22.99 9.05
N LEU A 427 13.22 22.02 8.15
CA LEU A 427 13.87 20.71 8.26
C LEU A 427 15.40 20.83 8.24
N LEU A 428 15.93 21.62 7.30
CA LEU A 428 17.37 21.88 7.13
C LEU A 428 17.95 22.78 8.23
N GLY A 429 17.11 23.40 9.07
CA GLY A 429 17.55 24.36 10.10
C GLY A 429 18.17 25.63 9.51
N ASN A 430 17.80 26.00 8.27
CA ASN A 430 18.37 27.12 7.54
C ASN A 430 17.28 27.96 6.86
N HIS A 431 16.92 29.08 7.48
CA HIS A 431 15.93 30.02 6.94
C HIS A 431 16.36 30.73 5.65
N ALA A 432 17.67 30.79 5.38
CA ALA A 432 18.24 31.35 4.16
C ALA A 432 18.55 30.28 3.09
N TRP A 433 18.06 29.04 3.25
CA TRP A 433 18.13 28.05 2.19
C TRP A 433 17.10 28.38 1.11
N GLU A 434 17.56 28.44 -0.13
CA GLU A 434 16.74 28.51 -1.33
C GLU A 434 16.94 27.20 -2.12
N PRO A 435 15.92 26.69 -2.81
CA PRO A 435 16.08 25.53 -3.68
C PRO A 435 17.14 25.85 -4.76
N PRO A 436 18.09 24.93 -5.04
CA PRO A 436 19.09 25.14 -6.09
C PRO A 436 18.42 25.50 -7.41
N ALA A 437 18.81 26.65 -7.98
CA ALA A 437 18.31 27.08 -9.28
C ALA A 437 18.75 26.07 -10.35
N MET A 438 17.79 25.27 -10.83
CA MET A 438 17.97 24.22 -11.81
C MET A 438 16.80 24.35 -12.78
N SER A 439 17.06 24.45 -14.09
CA SER A 439 15.98 24.44 -15.07
C SER A 439 15.28 23.08 -15.07
N PHE A 440 14.07 23.02 -15.63
CA PHE A 440 13.38 21.74 -15.78
C PHE A 440 14.20 20.79 -16.67
N GLU A 441 14.82 21.32 -17.72
CA GLU A 441 15.75 20.60 -18.59
C GLU A 441 17.02 20.12 -17.86
N ASP A 442 17.64 20.95 -17.01
CA ASP A 442 18.84 20.54 -16.23
C ASP A 442 18.51 19.46 -15.20
N MET A 443 17.33 19.53 -14.57
CA MET A 443 16.86 18.52 -13.62
C MET A 443 16.58 17.17 -14.31
N ILE A 444 16.03 17.23 -15.52
CA ILE A 444 15.87 16.11 -16.47
C ILE A 444 17.24 15.50 -16.79
N ALA A 445 18.15 16.28 -17.38
CA ALA A 445 19.46 15.81 -17.81
C ALA A 445 20.31 15.24 -16.64
N LYS A 446 20.24 15.85 -15.45
CA LYS A 446 20.89 15.35 -14.24
C LYS A 446 20.27 14.04 -13.75
N THR A 447 18.97 13.87 -13.91
CA THR A 447 18.26 12.61 -13.63
C THR A 447 18.63 11.52 -14.64
N GLU A 448 18.81 11.87 -15.92
CA GLU A 448 19.33 10.94 -16.95
C GLU A 448 20.77 10.50 -16.68
N GLU A 449 21.68 11.45 -16.44
CA GLU A 449 23.10 11.15 -16.14
C GLU A 449 23.21 10.23 -14.93
N GLN A 450 22.45 10.54 -13.87
CA GLN A 450 22.33 9.66 -12.72
C GLN A 450 21.78 8.30 -13.15
N ARG A 451 20.61 8.21 -13.82
CA ARG A 451 19.98 6.93 -14.20
C ARG A 451 20.87 6.07 -15.09
N ALA A 452 21.62 6.66 -16.02
CA ALA A 452 22.60 5.96 -16.85
C ALA A 452 23.70 5.29 -16.01
N MET A 453 24.16 5.96 -14.94
CA MET A 453 25.18 5.45 -14.01
C MET A 453 24.75 4.20 -13.21
N TRP A 454 23.44 3.91 -13.11
CA TRP A 454 22.89 2.70 -12.48
C TRP A 454 21.95 1.89 -13.40
N SER A 455 22.06 2.08 -14.71
CA SER A 455 21.42 1.22 -15.70
C SER A 455 21.98 -0.21 -15.60
N GLY A 456 21.10 -1.20 -15.40
CA GLY A 456 21.51 -2.59 -15.13
C GLY A 456 21.91 -2.88 -13.67
N LEU A 457 21.66 -1.96 -12.73
CA LEU A 457 21.82 -2.23 -11.30
C LEU A 457 20.46 -2.46 -10.61
N TRP A 458 20.33 -3.59 -9.93
CA TRP A 458 19.24 -3.84 -8.99
C TRP A 458 19.62 -3.32 -7.60
N VAL A 459 18.83 -2.40 -7.04
CA VAL A 459 19.05 -1.92 -5.66
C VAL A 459 18.17 -2.73 -4.71
N ASN A 460 18.84 -3.52 -3.87
CA ASN A 460 18.19 -4.37 -2.87
C ASN A 460 17.63 -3.54 -1.70
N ASN A 461 16.90 -4.20 -0.79
CA ASN A 461 16.27 -3.55 0.37
C ASN A 461 17.27 -3.10 1.46
N GLU A 462 18.57 -3.28 1.26
CA GLU A 462 19.65 -2.74 2.11
C GLU A 462 20.26 -1.46 1.49
N GLY A 463 19.71 -0.98 0.36
CA GLY A 463 20.25 0.15 -0.40
C GLY A 463 21.49 -0.18 -1.23
N ARG A 464 21.89 -1.46 -1.30
CA ARG A 464 23.07 -1.92 -2.04
C ARG A 464 22.70 -2.22 -3.49
N ALA A 465 23.50 -1.70 -4.42
CA ALA A 465 23.44 -2.08 -5.82
C ALA A 465 24.02 -3.48 -6.03
N GLN A 466 23.38 -4.26 -6.90
CA GLN A 466 23.82 -5.56 -7.40
C GLN A 466 23.72 -5.51 -8.92
N GLU A 467 24.72 -6.05 -9.62
CA GLU A 467 24.65 -6.16 -11.08
C GLU A 467 23.48 -7.08 -11.47
N PHE A 468 22.59 -6.56 -12.32
CA PHE A 468 21.51 -7.31 -12.92
C PHE A 468 21.57 -7.13 -14.43
N PHE A 469 22.21 -8.09 -15.09
CA PHE A 469 22.06 -8.28 -16.52
C PHE A 469 20.81 -9.13 -16.75
N PRO A 470 19.67 -8.56 -17.21
CA PRO A 470 18.78 -9.38 -18.00
C PRO A 470 19.58 -9.78 -19.23
N ASP A 471 19.62 -11.08 -19.55
CA ASP A 471 20.22 -11.53 -20.80
C ASP A 471 19.69 -10.68 -21.94
N ARG A 472 20.58 -10.10 -22.77
CA ARG A 472 20.17 -9.23 -23.87
C ARG A 472 19.18 -10.00 -24.74
N ILE A 473 17.91 -9.63 -24.68
CA ILE A 473 16.97 -9.90 -25.76
C ILE A 473 17.40 -8.95 -26.88
N GLU A 474 18.40 -9.40 -27.65
CA GLU A 474 18.72 -8.80 -28.93
C GLU A 474 17.46 -8.88 -29.80
N SER A 475 16.99 -7.72 -30.24
CA SER A 475 15.84 -7.61 -31.11
C SER A 475 16.13 -8.28 -32.44
N ALA A 476 15.38 -9.34 -32.74
CA ALA A 476 15.18 -9.88 -34.08
C ALA A 476 13.78 -9.48 -34.59
#